data_AF-A0A8J3EPT7-F1
#
_entry.id   AF-A0A8J3EPT7-F1
#
_cell.length_a   1.000
_cell.length_b   1.000
_cell.length_c   1.000
_cell.angle_alpha   90.00
_cell.angle_beta   90.00
_cell.angle_gamma   90.00
#
_symmetry.space_group_name_H-M   'P 1'
#
loop_
_entity.id
_entity.type
_entity.pdbx_description
1 polymer ?
#
loop_
_entity_poly.entity_id
_entity_poly.type
_entity_poly.pdbx_seq_one_letter_code
_entity_poly.pdbx_strand_id
1 'polypeptide(L)'
;MASAAVSVLLLSAQPAAAMLESDFDPYRTSCTYDTSNVVTYNIADDFGSGNVNRSAIISAINAAEDYWDTTDPDANIVLEIDAGTWDIAGSPAIRLIGLNSTRQNDDGWLIFKGQSMALTTLNFTDIEARGFFGRNAYRVHFCNFHITRDQETVSQGEIVGYLQGASWSADPDPDVYGDETLDNPGTFDTSGTTSEFPVVELHSGFPTIADIYNDDFGQGRYTKRWRYNANGEPYRVQDDQQAPWEQYADYGSGRWVLGMYNDPGYEIGDTIAIKSKLAGEPFFFNQGDSITVENIRVTRASRMLFRGGVDNITFRNVSIERQASVGGRIPFLSTAEGGPQMGQPDEGPLTNIVVEDMQAFGTGDDPLAAFDVTGLFVTSSTFSDSFARGILLDDTSTTPCITDTLVERAPIAPENPSYAWGCQSDSTPPSAVTFLTASAATAGVDLSWTDTPPMDFDGYVITRTEAGGSPYEIANGVSGTSYTDISAEAGVQYTYEIEAFDTSRNRSSAASVTITP
;
A
#
# COMPACT_ATOMS: atom_id res chain seq x y z
N MET A 1 -26.44 5.13 -31.36
CA MET A 1 -24.99 4.88 -31.20
C MET A 1 -24.50 5.97 -30.26
N ALA A 2 -23.97 5.74 -29.07
CA ALA A 2 -23.35 4.55 -28.50
C ALA A 2 -23.85 4.30 -27.06
N SER A 3 -24.04 3.04 -26.71
CA SER A 3 -24.07 2.56 -25.32
C SER A 3 -22.62 2.60 -24.86
N ALA A 4 -22.27 3.43 -23.88
CA ALA A 4 -21.00 3.28 -23.19
C ALA A 4 -21.03 1.91 -22.50
N ALA A 5 -20.12 1.05 -22.93
CA ALA A 5 -20.00 -0.32 -22.51
C ALA A 5 -19.51 -0.39 -21.06
N VAL A 6 -19.70 -1.55 -20.44
CA VAL A 6 -18.96 -1.98 -19.25
C VAL A 6 -17.47 -1.69 -19.49
N SER A 7 -16.93 -0.62 -18.92
CA SER A 7 -15.51 -0.29 -19.04
C SER A 7 -14.73 -1.16 -18.05
N VAL A 8 -14.59 -2.43 -18.40
CA VAL A 8 -13.50 -3.28 -17.91
C VAL A 8 -12.34 -3.02 -18.87
N LEU A 9 -11.29 -2.39 -18.37
CA LEU A 9 -10.06 -2.20 -19.14
C LEU A 9 -9.05 -3.25 -18.67
N LEU A 10 -8.82 -4.24 -19.53
CA LEU A 10 -7.71 -5.17 -19.41
C LEU A 10 -6.53 -4.58 -20.18
N LEU A 11 -5.41 -4.34 -19.50
CA LEU A 11 -4.22 -3.71 -20.08
C LEU A 11 -3.18 -4.72 -20.61
N SER A 12 -3.59 -5.94 -21.02
CA SER A 12 -2.74 -6.88 -21.77
C SER A 12 -3.55 -7.89 -22.62
N ALA A 13 -2.85 -8.60 -23.52
CA ALA A 13 -3.43 -9.47 -24.56
C ALA A 13 -3.88 -10.86 -24.06
N GLN A 14 -3.72 -11.16 -22.78
CA GLN A 14 -4.37 -12.33 -22.17
C GLN A 14 -5.53 -11.83 -21.31
N PRO A 15 -6.71 -12.48 -21.35
CA PRO A 15 -7.71 -12.18 -20.35
C PRO A 15 -7.05 -12.45 -19.01
N ALA A 16 -6.90 -11.42 -18.17
CA ALA A 16 -6.65 -11.66 -16.76
C ALA A 16 -7.73 -12.68 -16.37
N ALA A 17 -7.33 -13.88 -15.97
CA ALA A 17 -8.19 -14.62 -15.06
C ALA A 17 -8.41 -13.61 -13.95
N ALA A 18 -9.64 -13.13 -13.79
CA ALA A 18 -9.96 -12.23 -12.69
C ALA A 18 -9.38 -12.94 -11.46
N MET A 19 -8.30 -12.38 -10.88
CA MET A 19 -7.70 -12.99 -9.71
C MET A 19 -8.82 -13.01 -8.69
N LEU A 20 -9.27 -14.20 -8.38
CA LEU A 20 -10.30 -14.39 -7.38
C LEU A 20 -9.65 -13.99 -6.04
N GLU A 21 -10.44 -13.60 -5.04
CA GLU A 21 -9.94 -13.49 -3.66
C GLU A 21 -9.12 -14.72 -3.21
N SER A 22 -9.28 -15.87 -3.89
CA SER A 22 -8.51 -17.10 -3.67
C SER A 22 -7.05 -17.10 -4.14
N ASP A 23 -6.61 -16.13 -4.97
CA ASP A 23 -5.20 -16.03 -5.41
C ASP A 23 -4.34 -15.18 -4.46
N PHE A 24 -4.98 -14.43 -3.56
CA PHE A 24 -4.31 -13.73 -2.46
C PHE A 24 -4.02 -14.72 -1.33
N ASP A 25 -2.73 -14.93 -1.01
CA ASP A 25 -2.31 -15.75 0.14
C ASP A 25 -1.97 -14.87 1.35
N PRO A 26 -2.90 -14.69 2.31
CA PRO A 26 -2.64 -13.90 3.52
C PRO A 26 -1.69 -14.61 4.49
N TYR A 27 -1.35 -15.88 4.27
CA TYR A 27 -0.42 -16.66 5.07
C TYR A 27 1.00 -16.68 4.50
N ARG A 28 1.25 -15.96 3.38
CA ARG A 28 2.58 -15.84 2.81
C ARG A 28 3.57 -15.31 3.85
N THR A 29 4.69 -16.01 3.99
CA THR A 29 5.75 -15.69 4.96
C THR A 29 7.08 -15.30 4.32
N SER A 30 7.17 -15.37 2.98
CA SER A 30 8.36 -14.91 2.25
C SER A 30 8.55 -13.42 2.48
N CYS A 31 9.79 -12.95 2.60
CA CYS A 31 10.12 -11.53 2.64
C CYS A 31 11.46 -11.37 1.94
N THR A 32 11.50 -10.61 0.86
CA THR A 32 12.69 -10.53 -0.01
C THR A 32 13.73 -9.56 0.55
N TYR A 33 14.86 -10.08 1.05
CA TYR A 33 16.00 -9.25 1.44
C TYR A 33 17.29 -10.09 1.47
N ASP A 34 18.43 -9.42 1.43
CA ASP A 34 19.73 -10.09 1.54
C ASP A 34 19.96 -10.65 2.96
N THR A 35 20.22 -11.96 3.01
CA THR A 35 20.40 -12.70 4.26
C THR A 35 21.86 -12.88 4.66
N SER A 36 22.80 -12.37 3.87
CA SER A 36 24.24 -12.59 4.06
C SER A 36 24.82 -11.90 5.31
N ASN A 37 24.31 -10.72 5.67
CA ASN A 37 24.74 -9.94 6.83
C ASN A 37 23.52 -9.44 7.61
N VAL A 38 22.96 -10.29 8.49
CA VAL A 38 21.71 -10.00 9.20
C VAL A 38 21.93 -9.97 10.71
N VAL A 39 21.37 -8.95 11.35
CA VAL A 39 21.12 -8.88 12.79
C VAL A 39 19.63 -8.84 13.01
N THR A 40 19.15 -9.54 14.03
CA THR A 40 17.73 -9.63 14.33
C THR A 40 17.46 -9.16 15.74
N TYR A 41 16.46 -8.30 15.89
CA TYR A 41 15.85 -7.96 17.18
C TYR A 41 14.38 -8.36 17.18
N ASN A 42 13.93 -9.00 18.25
CA ASN A 42 12.51 -9.25 18.46
C ASN A 42 11.91 -8.07 19.23
N ILE A 43 10.94 -7.37 18.64
CA ILE A 43 10.43 -6.12 19.23
C ILE A 43 9.80 -6.38 20.61
N ALA A 44 9.04 -7.46 20.74
CA ALA A 44 8.33 -7.77 21.98
C ALA A 44 9.31 -8.16 23.10
N ASP A 45 10.23 -9.07 22.81
CA ASP A 45 11.13 -9.64 23.80
C ASP A 45 12.25 -8.67 24.20
N ASP A 46 12.87 -7.99 23.23
CA ASP A 46 14.06 -7.16 23.47
C ASP A 46 13.71 -5.76 23.98
N PHE A 47 12.57 -5.20 23.56
CA PHE A 47 12.20 -3.80 23.86
C PHE A 47 10.82 -3.63 24.48
N GLY A 48 9.96 -4.64 24.34
CA GLY A 48 8.53 -4.55 24.63
C GLY A 48 8.08 -5.19 25.94
N SER A 49 8.95 -5.97 26.61
CA SER A 49 8.56 -6.84 27.74
C SER A 49 7.37 -7.77 27.39
N GLY A 50 7.41 -8.38 26.21
CA GLY A 50 6.36 -9.24 25.66
C GLY A 50 5.22 -8.49 24.96
N ASN A 51 5.38 -7.20 24.64
CA ASN A 51 4.37 -6.40 23.96
C ASN A 51 4.97 -5.61 22.78
N VAL A 52 4.35 -5.68 21.61
CA VAL A 52 4.65 -4.76 20.52
C VAL A 52 3.77 -3.52 20.65
N ASN A 53 4.39 -2.39 20.95
CA ASN A 53 3.74 -1.08 20.98
C ASN A 53 4.65 -0.03 20.34
N ARG A 54 4.13 1.18 20.16
CA ARG A 54 4.86 2.28 19.52
C ARG A 54 6.23 2.56 20.15
N SER A 55 6.31 2.56 21.48
CA SER A 55 7.57 2.80 22.19
C SER A 55 8.58 1.69 21.97
N ALA A 56 8.14 0.42 22.00
CA ALA A 56 9.01 -0.72 21.73
C ALA A 56 9.58 -0.69 20.30
N ILE A 57 8.74 -0.35 19.30
CA ILE A 57 9.18 -0.20 17.91
C ILE A 57 10.23 0.92 17.79
N ILE A 58 10.00 2.07 18.42
CA ILE A 58 10.96 3.19 18.40
C ILE A 58 12.28 2.80 19.10
N SER A 59 12.22 2.09 20.21
CA SER A 59 13.42 1.58 20.89
C SER A 59 14.20 0.60 20.00
N ALA A 60 13.50 -0.26 19.26
CA ALA A 60 14.12 -1.18 18.31
C ALA A 60 14.82 -0.46 17.15
N ILE A 61 14.19 0.60 16.62
CA ILE A 61 14.80 1.45 15.59
C ILE A 61 16.07 2.13 16.13
N ASN A 62 16.03 2.70 17.35
CA ASN A 62 17.21 3.32 17.95
C ASN A 62 18.35 2.31 18.15
N ALA A 63 18.03 1.07 18.53
CA ALA A 63 19.04 0.01 18.66
C ALA A 63 19.64 -0.41 17.31
N ALA A 64 18.87 -0.34 16.23
CA ALA A 64 19.38 -0.53 14.86
C ALA A 64 20.37 0.58 14.47
N GLU A 65 19.98 1.84 14.69
CA GLU A 65 20.84 3.02 14.46
C GLU A 65 22.15 2.94 15.27
N ASP A 66 22.06 2.62 16.57
CA ASP A 66 23.24 2.43 17.42
C ASP A 66 24.15 1.28 16.91
N TYR A 67 23.57 0.20 16.40
CA TYR A 67 24.34 -0.94 15.86
C TYR A 67 25.12 -0.55 14.60
N TRP A 68 24.47 0.17 13.68
CA TRP A 68 25.13 0.68 12.48
C TRP A 68 26.28 1.64 12.81
N ASP A 69 26.06 2.56 13.74
CA ASP A 69 27.06 3.57 14.13
C ASP A 69 28.29 2.97 14.81
N THR A 70 28.13 1.85 15.53
CA THR A 70 29.16 1.35 16.45
C THR A 70 29.77 0.02 16.04
N THR A 71 29.05 -0.79 15.26
CA THR A 71 29.41 -2.19 15.03
C THR A 71 29.63 -2.50 13.56
N ASP A 72 28.59 -2.37 12.75
CA ASP A 72 28.67 -2.69 11.32
C ASP A 72 27.71 -1.78 10.55
N PRO A 73 28.23 -0.79 9.81
CA PRO A 73 27.39 0.13 9.05
C PRO A 73 26.71 -0.55 7.87
N ASP A 74 26.98 -1.79 7.48
CA ASP A 74 26.37 -2.42 6.30
C ASP A 74 25.44 -3.59 6.63
N ALA A 75 25.19 -3.86 7.92
CA ALA A 75 24.30 -4.94 8.35
C ALA A 75 22.84 -4.68 8.00
N ASN A 76 22.12 -5.71 7.54
CA ASN A 76 20.67 -5.70 7.47
C ASN A 76 20.10 -5.94 8.87
N ILE A 77 19.29 -5.03 9.38
CA ILE A 77 18.67 -5.14 10.70
C ILE A 77 17.20 -5.52 10.54
N VAL A 78 16.86 -6.74 10.98
CA VAL A 78 15.49 -7.25 10.98
C VAL A 78 14.85 -7.01 12.34
N LEU A 79 13.79 -6.22 12.36
CA LEU A 79 12.91 -6.02 13.50
C LEU A 79 11.73 -6.99 13.37
N GLU A 80 11.80 -8.10 14.09
CA GLU A 80 10.76 -9.12 14.10
C GLU A 80 9.55 -8.70 14.93
N ILE A 81 8.38 -8.90 14.34
CA ILE A 81 7.08 -8.62 14.94
C ILE A 81 6.35 -9.96 15.12
N ASP A 82 6.12 -10.34 16.36
CA ASP A 82 5.44 -11.58 16.70
C ASP A 82 4.02 -11.64 16.14
N ALA A 83 3.51 -12.87 15.98
CA ALA A 83 2.10 -13.08 15.69
C ALA A 83 1.22 -12.51 16.81
N GLY A 84 0.14 -11.84 16.45
CA GLY A 84 -0.75 -11.17 17.37
C GLY A 84 -1.39 -9.93 16.77
N THR A 85 -2.36 -9.38 17.48
CA THR A 85 -2.91 -8.05 17.21
C THR A 85 -2.38 -7.09 18.24
N TRP A 86 -1.56 -6.14 17.78
CA TRP A 86 -0.77 -5.25 18.61
C TRP A 86 -1.33 -3.84 18.56
N ASP A 87 -1.60 -3.26 19.73
CA ASP A 87 -2.06 -1.89 19.85
C ASP A 87 -0.87 -0.92 19.71
N ILE A 88 -0.88 -0.18 18.60
CA ILE A 88 0.14 0.82 18.25
C ILE A 88 -0.39 2.22 18.56
N ALA A 89 -1.09 2.37 19.70
CA ALA A 89 -1.60 3.64 20.20
C ALA A 89 -0.54 4.75 20.21
N GLY A 90 -1.00 5.96 19.90
CA GLY A 90 -0.23 7.16 20.16
C GLY A 90 -0.35 7.62 21.59
N SER A 91 0.69 8.28 22.07
CA SER A 91 0.53 9.22 23.18
C SER A 91 0.38 10.62 22.59
N PRO A 92 -0.19 11.58 23.33
CA PRO A 92 -0.17 12.98 22.91
C PRO A 92 1.24 13.51 22.60
N ALA A 93 2.29 12.88 23.18
CA ALA A 93 3.69 13.25 22.97
C ALA A 93 4.35 12.56 21.76
N ILE A 94 3.84 11.42 21.30
CA ILE A 94 4.42 10.63 20.20
C ILE A 94 3.30 10.18 19.27
N ARG A 95 3.14 10.90 18.15
CA ARG A 95 2.06 10.66 17.18
C ARG A 95 2.49 9.89 15.93
N LEU A 96 3.74 9.40 15.86
CA LEU A 96 4.26 8.64 14.71
C LEU A 96 5.43 7.71 15.09
N ILE A 97 5.74 6.75 14.24
CA ILE A 97 6.98 5.95 14.25
C ILE A 97 7.96 6.62 13.28
N GLY A 98 9.00 7.25 13.82
CA GLY A 98 9.93 8.06 13.03
C GLY A 98 11.09 7.26 12.43
N LEU A 99 11.40 7.54 11.17
CA LEU A 99 12.48 6.94 10.36
C LEU A 99 13.30 8.03 9.66
N ASN A 100 13.51 9.16 10.35
CA ASN A 100 14.13 10.34 9.73
C ASN A 100 15.64 10.14 9.60
N SER A 101 16.19 10.44 8.42
CA SER A 101 17.62 10.36 8.11
C SER A 101 18.24 8.95 8.23
N THR A 102 17.40 7.92 8.31
CA THR A 102 17.81 6.52 8.33
C THR A 102 18.56 6.20 7.02
N ARG A 103 19.84 5.83 7.13
CA ARG A 103 20.67 5.12 6.11
C ARG A 103 21.04 5.82 4.81
N GLN A 104 21.25 7.14 4.83
CA GLN A 104 21.59 7.89 3.60
C GLN A 104 22.89 7.46 2.89
N ASN A 105 23.91 6.95 3.59
CA ASN A 105 25.26 6.76 3.03
C ASN A 105 25.79 5.30 3.06
N ASP A 106 25.00 4.35 3.55
CA ASP A 106 25.49 3.02 3.93
C ASP A 106 24.56 1.91 3.39
N ASP A 107 25.01 0.64 3.33
CA ASP A 107 24.34 -0.37 2.49
C ASP A 107 23.23 -1.23 3.14
N GLY A 108 23.31 -1.43 4.45
CA GLY A 108 22.34 -2.18 5.25
C GLY A 108 20.91 -1.62 5.27
N TRP A 109 19.95 -2.54 5.27
CA TRP A 109 18.51 -2.30 5.27
C TRP A 109 17.89 -2.35 6.67
N LEU A 110 16.88 -1.51 6.92
CA LEU A 110 15.98 -1.65 8.07
C LEU A 110 14.73 -2.44 7.65
N ILE A 111 14.51 -3.61 8.23
CA ILE A 111 13.45 -4.53 7.81
C ILE A 111 12.46 -4.77 8.95
N PHE A 112 11.21 -4.33 8.80
CA PHE A 112 10.11 -4.66 9.71
C PHE A 112 9.42 -5.93 9.22
N LYS A 113 9.53 -7.03 9.96
CA LYS A 113 9.09 -8.35 9.51
C LYS A 113 8.06 -8.95 10.46
N GLY A 114 6.81 -9.02 10.02
CA GLY A 114 5.76 -9.81 10.68
C GLY A 114 5.79 -11.28 10.27
N GLN A 115 4.88 -12.06 10.85
CA GLN A 115 4.76 -13.49 10.55
C GLN A 115 3.98 -13.75 9.25
N SER A 116 2.89 -13.02 9.04
CA SER A 116 2.12 -12.95 7.78
C SER A 116 1.03 -11.89 7.90
N MET A 117 0.37 -11.55 6.78
CA MET A 117 -0.79 -10.66 6.77
C MET A 117 -1.98 -11.21 7.60
N ALA A 118 -2.06 -12.52 7.80
CA ALA A 118 -3.10 -13.17 8.60
C ALA A 118 -2.74 -13.26 10.11
N LEU A 119 -1.46 -13.28 10.44
CA LEU A 119 -0.99 -13.63 11.79
C LEU A 119 -0.49 -12.43 12.58
N THR A 120 0.02 -11.39 11.91
CA THR A 120 0.53 -10.19 12.58
C THR A 120 -0.30 -8.99 12.15
N THR A 121 -0.96 -8.34 13.11
CA THR A 121 -1.75 -7.12 12.90
C THR A 121 -1.21 -5.98 13.76
N LEU A 122 -0.86 -4.86 13.13
CA LEU A 122 -0.56 -3.58 13.76
C LEU A 122 -1.83 -2.72 13.74
N ASN A 123 -2.42 -2.50 14.91
CA ASN A 123 -3.66 -1.75 15.05
C ASN A 123 -3.38 -0.35 15.59
N PHE A 124 -3.58 0.68 14.75
CA PHE A 124 -3.37 2.07 15.10
C PHE A 124 -4.67 2.68 15.63
N THR A 125 -4.75 2.81 16.96
CA THR A 125 -5.96 3.20 17.68
C THR A 125 -6.20 4.73 17.72
N ASP A 126 -5.18 5.54 17.45
CA ASP A 126 -5.31 6.99 17.18
C ASP A 126 -5.50 7.20 15.67
N ILE A 127 -6.73 7.50 15.23
CA ILE A 127 -7.15 7.48 13.82
C ILE A 127 -6.40 8.49 12.94
N GLU A 128 -5.89 9.58 13.52
CA GLU A 128 -5.23 10.68 12.80
C GLU A 128 -3.70 10.60 12.88
N ALA A 129 -3.17 9.92 13.91
CA ALA A 129 -1.73 9.71 14.04
C ALA A 129 -1.18 8.91 12.85
N ARG A 130 -0.13 9.43 12.21
CA ARG A 130 0.61 8.71 11.17
C ARG A 130 1.21 7.42 11.72
N GLY A 131 1.30 6.42 10.86
CA GLY A 131 1.99 5.16 11.15
C GLY A 131 3.50 5.35 11.11
N PHE A 132 4.12 4.81 10.07
CA PHE A 132 5.55 5.00 9.80
C PHE A 132 5.77 6.28 9.02
N PHE A 133 6.64 7.14 9.53
CA PHE A 133 6.96 8.44 8.97
C PHE A 133 8.47 8.58 8.78
N GLY A 134 8.91 8.78 7.55
CA GLY A 134 10.31 9.02 7.22
C GLY A 134 10.51 10.35 6.50
N ARG A 135 11.56 11.09 6.89
CA ARG A 135 12.12 12.20 6.12
C ARG A 135 13.57 11.91 5.80
N ASN A 136 13.97 11.91 4.53
CA ASN A 136 15.29 11.42 4.10
C ASN A 136 15.54 9.99 4.58
N ALA A 137 14.58 9.10 4.37
CA ALA A 137 14.69 7.69 4.77
C ALA A 137 15.16 6.84 3.59
N TYR A 138 16.10 5.94 3.84
CA TYR A 138 16.73 5.11 2.82
C TYR A 138 16.65 3.63 3.23
N ARG A 139 16.43 2.73 2.27
CA ARG A 139 16.54 1.26 2.44
C ARG A 139 15.69 0.72 3.59
N VAL A 140 14.38 1.00 3.52
CA VAL A 140 13.40 0.51 4.50
C VAL A 140 12.49 -0.50 3.84
N HIS A 141 12.35 -1.67 4.47
CA HIS A 141 11.49 -2.75 3.99
C HIS A 141 10.45 -3.09 5.06
N PHE A 142 9.18 -3.06 4.68
CA PHE A 142 8.05 -3.55 5.47
C PHE A 142 7.52 -4.85 4.85
N CYS A 143 7.46 -5.93 5.65
CA CYS A 143 6.93 -7.18 5.14
C CYS A 143 6.11 -8.02 6.13
N ASN A 144 5.09 -8.71 5.60
CA ASN A 144 4.34 -9.78 6.24
C ASN A 144 3.47 -9.36 7.44
N PHE A 145 2.70 -8.29 7.33
CA PHE A 145 1.74 -7.92 8.37
C PHE A 145 0.54 -7.13 7.82
N HIS A 146 -0.49 -7.05 8.66
CA HIS A 146 -1.71 -6.28 8.43
C HIS A 146 -1.64 -4.97 9.21
N ILE A 147 -1.82 -3.84 8.54
CA ILE A 147 -2.04 -2.54 9.19
C ILE A 147 -3.54 -2.23 9.20
N THR A 148 -4.06 -1.87 10.37
CA THR A 148 -5.45 -1.45 10.52
C THR A 148 -5.62 -0.31 11.51
N ARG A 149 -6.85 0.19 11.62
CA ARG A 149 -7.31 1.13 12.64
C ARG A 149 -8.56 0.61 13.34
N ASP A 150 -8.82 1.13 14.54
CA ASP A 150 -9.97 0.72 15.36
C ASP A 150 -11.31 1.22 14.83
N GLN A 151 -11.31 2.36 14.15
CA GLN A 151 -12.52 3.04 13.71
C GLN A 151 -12.66 2.97 12.20
N GLU A 152 -13.89 2.75 11.78
CA GLU A 152 -14.34 3.03 10.43
C GLU A 152 -14.15 4.50 10.11
N THR A 153 -13.56 4.80 8.96
CA THR A 153 -13.28 6.17 8.50
C THR A 153 -14.27 6.64 7.43
N VAL A 154 -15.25 5.79 7.12
CA VAL A 154 -16.24 5.94 6.06
C VAL A 154 -17.62 5.55 6.55
N SER A 155 -18.65 6.11 5.95
CA SER A 155 -20.05 5.77 6.22
C SER A 155 -20.82 5.46 4.94
N GLN A 156 -22.05 4.99 5.09
CA GLN A 156 -22.95 4.67 3.99
C GLN A 156 -24.40 4.64 4.44
N GLY A 157 -25.30 4.88 3.51
CA GLY A 157 -26.73 4.87 3.80
C GLY A 157 -27.62 4.98 2.57
N GLU A 158 -28.91 5.09 2.82
CA GLU A 158 -29.96 5.22 1.80
C GLU A 158 -30.56 6.64 1.86
N ILE A 159 -30.79 7.24 0.69
CA ILE A 159 -31.52 8.50 0.59
C ILE A 159 -32.99 8.25 0.92
N VAL A 160 -33.50 8.84 1.99
CA VAL A 160 -34.88 8.64 2.48
C VAL A 160 -35.77 9.87 2.32
N GLY A 161 -35.21 10.99 1.91
CA GLY A 161 -35.96 12.22 1.68
C GLY A 161 -35.08 13.42 1.44
N TYR A 162 -35.70 14.60 1.41
CA TYR A 162 -35.03 15.88 1.22
C TYR A 162 -35.54 16.91 2.23
N LEU A 163 -34.62 17.67 2.82
CA LEU A 163 -34.96 18.85 3.61
C LEU A 163 -35.24 20.02 2.66
N GLN A 164 -36.43 20.58 2.76
CA GLN A 164 -36.94 21.66 1.91
C GLN A 164 -36.80 23.03 2.60
N GLY A 165 -36.58 24.08 1.80
CA GLY A 165 -36.67 25.48 2.26
C GLY A 165 -35.58 25.89 3.24
N ALA A 166 -34.43 25.21 3.21
CA ALA A 166 -33.25 25.58 3.95
C ALA A 166 -32.31 26.41 3.06
N SER A 167 -31.75 27.49 3.58
CA SER A 167 -30.69 28.27 2.95
C SER A 167 -29.45 28.25 3.82
N TRP A 168 -28.27 28.18 3.21
CA TRP A 168 -27.00 28.32 3.91
C TRP A 168 -26.12 29.38 3.24
N SER A 169 -25.35 30.11 4.04
CA SER A 169 -24.34 31.03 3.53
C SER A 169 -23.07 30.24 3.22
N ALA A 170 -22.90 29.85 1.95
CA ALA A 170 -21.61 29.39 1.45
C ALA A 170 -20.56 30.47 1.76
N ASP A 171 -19.45 30.10 2.40
CA ASP A 171 -18.23 30.87 2.23
C ASP A 171 -17.74 30.60 0.80
N PRO A 172 -17.73 31.60 -0.10
CA PRO A 172 -17.58 31.34 -1.51
C PRO A 172 -16.11 31.43 -1.92
N ASP A 173 -15.30 30.39 -1.70
CA ASP A 173 -14.17 30.10 -2.60
C ASP A 173 -13.44 28.76 -2.30
N PRO A 174 -13.45 27.76 -3.18
CA PRO A 174 -12.56 26.60 -3.08
C PRO A 174 -11.12 26.85 -3.57
N ASP A 175 -10.79 28.04 -4.11
CA ASP A 175 -9.48 28.33 -4.74
C ASP A 175 -8.55 29.28 -3.94
N VAL A 176 -8.88 29.68 -2.71
CA VAL A 176 -8.06 30.65 -1.96
C VAL A 176 -7.43 30.03 -0.71
N TYR A 177 -6.12 29.81 -0.80
CA TYR A 177 -5.24 29.36 0.27
C TYR A 177 -5.31 30.21 1.55
N GLY A 178 -5.38 29.53 2.69
CA GLY A 178 -4.69 29.90 3.93
C GLY A 178 -5.44 30.77 4.92
N ASP A 179 -6.29 30.16 5.76
CA ASP A 179 -6.44 30.59 7.15
C ASP A 179 -6.96 29.45 8.02
N GLU A 180 -6.33 29.26 9.18
CA GLU A 180 -6.67 28.29 10.20
C GLU A 180 -7.76 28.90 11.09
N THR A 181 -9.03 28.56 10.86
CA THR A 181 -10.13 28.42 11.86
C THR A 181 -11.49 28.45 11.16
N LEU A 182 -12.11 27.28 10.97
CA LEU A 182 -13.55 27.19 10.76
C LEU A 182 -14.16 26.49 11.97
N ASP A 183 -14.67 27.29 12.91
CA ASP A 183 -15.41 26.83 14.08
C ASP A 183 -16.87 26.46 13.68
N ASN A 184 -17.22 25.18 13.94
CA ASN A 184 -18.55 24.64 14.25
C ASN A 184 -19.54 24.36 13.08
N PRO A 185 -20.11 23.13 12.96
CA PRO A 185 -21.17 22.82 12.00
C PRO A 185 -22.42 23.67 12.27
N GLY A 186 -22.76 24.55 11.32
CA GLY A 186 -23.79 25.57 11.47
C GLY A 186 -25.21 25.04 11.72
N THR A 187 -26.05 25.88 12.33
CA THR A 187 -27.49 25.66 12.44
C THR A 187 -28.21 25.95 11.12
N PHE A 188 -29.03 25.03 10.62
CA PHE A 188 -29.84 25.20 9.42
C PHE A 188 -30.84 26.37 9.55
N ASP A 189 -30.76 27.37 8.67
CA ASP A 189 -31.77 28.44 8.54
C ASP A 189 -32.85 28.03 7.53
N THR A 190 -34.09 27.90 7.99
CA THR A 190 -35.26 27.47 7.21
C THR A 190 -36.04 28.62 6.56
N SER A 191 -35.44 29.81 6.41
CA SER A 191 -36.15 31.03 5.98
C SER A 191 -35.92 31.47 4.52
N GLY A 192 -35.18 30.71 3.70
CA GLY A 192 -34.85 31.03 2.30
C GLY A 192 -35.15 29.91 1.28
N THR A 193 -35.44 30.26 0.02
CA THR A 193 -35.96 29.34 -1.01
C THR A 193 -34.89 28.67 -1.90
N THR A 194 -35.18 27.40 -2.26
CA THR A 194 -34.78 26.54 -3.41
C THR A 194 -33.69 25.46 -3.29
N SER A 195 -32.97 25.30 -2.18
CA SER A 195 -32.07 24.14 -2.01
C SER A 195 -32.80 22.95 -1.36
N GLU A 196 -32.70 21.77 -1.98
CA GLU A 196 -33.13 20.48 -1.44
C GLU A 196 -31.89 19.72 -0.96
N PHE A 197 -31.78 19.47 0.35
CA PHE A 197 -30.64 18.72 0.91
C PHE A 197 -31.01 17.25 1.16
N PRO A 198 -30.22 16.28 0.69
CA PRO A 198 -30.53 14.87 0.89
C PRO A 198 -30.52 14.50 2.38
N VAL A 199 -31.55 13.78 2.80
CA VAL A 199 -31.64 13.12 4.10
C VAL A 199 -31.25 11.66 3.89
N VAL A 200 -30.19 11.24 4.55
CA VAL A 200 -29.63 9.90 4.47
C VAL A 200 -29.95 9.13 5.75
N GLU A 201 -30.54 7.96 5.65
CA GLU A 201 -30.60 6.99 6.74
C GLU A 201 -29.37 6.08 6.69
N LEU A 202 -28.55 6.12 7.75
CA LEU A 202 -27.31 5.35 7.78
C LEU A 202 -27.58 3.87 7.96
N HIS A 203 -26.82 3.05 7.25
CA HIS A 203 -26.85 1.60 7.47
C HIS A 203 -26.40 1.27 8.90
N SER A 204 -27.07 0.30 9.53
CA SER A 204 -26.81 -0.07 10.92
C SER A 204 -25.33 -0.45 11.16
N GLY A 205 -24.73 0.10 12.21
CA GLY A 205 -23.36 -0.18 12.63
C GLY A 205 -22.29 0.67 11.96
N PHE A 206 -22.60 1.41 10.90
CA PHE A 206 -21.67 2.37 10.30
C PHE A 206 -21.56 3.63 11.19
N PRO A 207 -20.38 4.30 11.18
CA PRO A 207 -20.21 5.58 11.86
C PRO A 207 -21.24 6.60 11.45
N THR A 208 -21.57 7.51 12.36
CA THR A 208 -22.38 8.66 12.05
C THR A 208 -21.64 9.63 11.13
N ILE A 209 -22.36 10.59 10.53
CA ILE A 209 -21.71 11.64 9.74
C ILE A 209 -20.78 12.47 10.61
N ALA A 210 -21.15 12.74 11.86
CA ALA A 210 -20.29 13.44 12.81
C ALA A 210 -19.02 12.66 13.14
N ASP A 211 -19.08 11.33 13.26
CA ASP A 211 -17.91 10.49 13.59
C ASP A 211 -16.85 10.51 12.47
N ILE A 212 -17.27 10.61 11.20
CA ILE A 212 -16.34 10.63 10.05
C ILE A 212 -15.96 12.05 9.63
N TYR A 213 -16.59 13.07 10.19
CA TYR A 213 -16.36 14.44 9.78
C TYR A 213 -15.05 14.97 10.36
N ASN A 214 -14.18 15.49 9.51
CA ASN A 214 -12.88 16.02 9.90
C ASN A 214 -12.74 17.49 9.46
N ASP A 215 -12.59 18.39 10.44
CA ASP A 215 -12.45 19.84 10.23
C ASP A 215 -11.04 20.26 9.76
N ASP A 216 -10.02 19.41 9.94
CA ASP A 216 -8.66 19.69 9.51
C ASP A 216 -8.54 19.74 7.97
N PHE A 217 -9.54 19.20 7.26
CA PHE A 217 -9.60 19.16 5.81
C PHE A 217 -10.82 19.92 5.28
N GLY A 218 -10.61 21.17 4.86
CA GLY A 218 -11.65 21.99 4.20
C GLY A 218 -12.19 21.35 2.90
N GLN A 219 -11.43 20.44 2.28
CA GLN A 219 -11.80 19.72 1.05
C GLN A 219 -11.70 18.20 1.21
N GLY A 220 -12.28 17.45 0.28
CA GLY A 220 -12.10 15.98 0.23
C GLY A 220 -13.27 15.16 0.76
N ARG A 221 -14.39 15.79 1.05
CA ARG A 221 -15.64 15.19 1.49
C ARG A 221 -16.56 14.94 0.31
N TYR A 222 -16.86 13.68 0.02
CA TYR A 222 -17.66 13.32 -1.15
C TYR A 222 -18.64 12.19 -0.87
N THR A 223 -19.69 12.15 -1.66
CA THR A 223 -20.61 11.02 -1.78
C THR A 223 -20.64 10.49 -3.21
N LYS A 224 -20.97 9.21 -3.34
CA LYS A 224 -21.25 8.54 -4.62
C LYS A 224 -22.31 7.46 -4.44
N ARG A 225 -23.02 7.12 -5.51
CA ARG A 225 -23.97 6.01 -5.56
C ARG A 225 -23.26 4.66 -5.62
N TRP A 226 -23.77 3.74 -4.81
CA TRP A 226 -23.30 2.37 -4.69
C TRP A 226 -24.49 1.42 -4.67
N ARG A 227 -24.26 0.15 -4.98
CA ARG A 227 -25.28 -0.91 -4.92
C ARG A 227 -24.66 -2.21 -4.44
N TYR A 228 -25.52 -3.12 -4.00
CA TYR A 228 -25.15 -4.52 -3.77
C TYR A 228 -25.65 -5.37 -4.93
N ASN A 229 -24.83 -6.32 -5.40
CA ASN A 229 -25.28 -7.33 -6.35
C ASN A 229 -26.10 -8.43 -5.63
N ALA A 230 -26.57 -9.42 -6.38
CA ALA A 230 -27.38 -10.51 -5.83
C ALA A 230 -26.64 -11.37 -4.78
N ASN A 231 -25.32 -11.34 -4.76
CA ASN A 231 -24.47 -12.05 -3.81
C ASN A 231 -24.14 -11.20 -2.56
N GLY A 232 -24.59 -9.94 -2.51
CA GLY A 232 -24.28 -9.03 -1.42
C GLY A 232 -22.92 -8.35 -1.56
N GLU A 233 -22.28 -8.40 -2.73
CA GLU A 233 -21.02 -7.70 -3.00
C GLU A 233 -21.30 -6.25 -3.44
N PRO A 234 -20.60 -5.27 -2.86
CA PRO A 234 -20.79 -3.87 -3.21
C PRO A 234 -20.11 -3.52 -4.52
N TYR A 235 -20.75 -2.67 -5.33
CA TYR A 235 -20.17 -2.09 -6.52
C TYR A 235 -20.60 -0.64 -6.71
N ARG A 236 -19.71 0.17 -7.27
CA ARG A 236 -19.95 1.58 -7.58
C ARG A 236 -20.87 1.69 -8.79
N VAL A 237 -21.84 2.60 -8.74
CA VAL A 237 -22.65 2.94 -9.92
C VAL A 237 -21.77 3.67 -10.93
N GLN A 238 -21.83 3.26 -12.21
CA GLN A 238 -21.08 3.92 -13.29
C GLN A 238 -21.73 5.25 -13.66
N ASP A 239 -20.94 6.16 -14.23
CA ASP A 239 -21.35 7.51 -14.64
C ASP A 239 -21.86 8.44 -13.51
N ASP A 240 -21.71 8.01 -12.25
CA ASP A 240 -21.97 8.85 -11.07
C ASP A 240 -20.72 9.69 -10.73
N GLN A 241 -20.91 11.01 -10.66
CA GLN A 241 -19.85 11.96 -10.34
C GLN A 241 -19.66 12.07 -8.83
N GLN A 242 -18.45 12.45 -8.39
CA GLN A 242 -18.26 12.76 -6.97
C GLN A 242 -19.11 13.97 -6.62
N ALA A 243 -19.97 13.83 -5.61
CA ALA A 243 -20.78 14.93 -5.12
C ALA A 243 -20.18 15.46 -3.80
N PRO A 244 -19.60 16.66 -3.79
CA PRO A 244 -19.03 17.24 -2.59
C PRO A 244 -20.09 17.62 -1.56
N TRP A 245 -19.76 17.37 -0.30
CA TRP A 245 -20.55 17.79 0.86
C TRP A 245 -19.65 18.50 1.87
N GLU A 246 -20.19 19.48 2.57
CA GLU A 246 -19.40 20.34 3.47
C GLU A 246 -20.00 20.43 4.87
N GLN A 247 -21.28 20.12 5.01
CA GLN A 247 -21.99 20.22 6.27
C GLN A 247 -22.89 19.05 6.51
N TYR A 248 -23.31 18.94 7.76
CA TYR A 248 -24.28 17.95 8.15
C TYR A 248 -25.16 18.46 9.30
N ALA A 249 -26.32 17.84 9.45
CA ALA A 249 -27.09 17.93 10.69
C ALA A 249 -27.71 16.58 11.04
N ASP A 250 -27.77 16.29 12.34
CA ASP A 250 -28.55 15.17 12.86
C ASP A 250 -30.05 15.44 12.63
N TYR A 251 -30.70 14.54 11.91
CA TYR A 251 -32.14 14.56 11.61
C TYR A 251 -32.93 13.59 12.50
N GLY A 252 -32.25 12.96 13.46
CA GLY A 252 -32.79 12.04 14.43
C GLY A 252 -33.12 10.65 13.86
N SER A 253 -33.11 9.65 14.74
CA SER A 253 -33.37 8.25 14.39
C SER A 253 -32.39 7.68 13.37
N GLY A 254 -31.10 8.03 13.47
CA GLY A 254 -30.05 7.54 12.57
C GLY A 254 -30.04 8.21 11.19
N ARG A 255 -30.81 9.29 11.01
CA ARG A 255 -30.88 10.05 9.75
C ARG A 255 -30.08 11.34 9.86
N TRP A 256 -29.46 11.72 8.76
CA TRP A 256 -28.60 12.89 8.68
C TRP A 256 -28.90 13.68 7.41
N VAL A 257 -28.90 15.00 7.53
CA VAL A 257 -28.94 15.91 6.38
C VAL A 257 -27.51 16.15 5.93
N LEU A 258 -27.22 16.06 4.63
CA LEU A 258 -25.93 16.48 4.06
C LEU A 258 -26.09 17.83 3.34
N GLY A 259 -25.28 18.81 3.74
CA GLY A 259 -25.10 20.07 3.05
C GLY A 259 -24.21 19.87 1.82
N MET A 260 -24.84 19.68 0.66
CA MET A 260 -24.16 19.47 -0.62
C MET A 260 -23.79 20.80 -1.28
N TYR A 261 -22.65 20.88 -1.97
CA TYR A 261 -22.27 22.08 -2.73
C TYR A 261 -23.12 22.26 -3.99
N ASN A 262 -23.48 21.14 -4.63
CA ASN A 262 -24.32 21.08 -5.81
C ASN A 262 -25.35 19.96 -5.65
N ASP A 263 -26.47 20.07 -6.38
CA ASP A 263 -27.44 18.99 -6.44
C ASP A 263 -26.79 17.74 -7.08
N PRO A 264 -26.66 16.62 -6.34
CA PRO A 264 -26.09 15.39 -6.85
C PRO A 264 -27.06 14.62 -7.76
N GLY A 265 -28.33 15.06 -7.86
CA GLY A 265 -29.38 14.40 -8.61
C GLY A 265 -29.77 13.04 -8.02
N TYR A 266 -29.54 12.82 -6.72
CA TYR A 266 -29.95 11.60 -6.02
C TYR A 266 -31.47 11.42 -6.03
N GLU A 267 -31.93 10.17 -5.96
CA GLU A 267 -33.35 9.83 -5.83
C GLU A 267 -33.59 9.11 -4.50
N ILE A 268 -34.81 9.23 -3.95
CA ILE A 268 -35.20 8.45 -2.76
C ILE A 268 -35.06 6.95 -3.08
N GLY A 269 -34.33 6.24 -2.21
CA GLY A 269 -33.97 4.83 -2.38
C GLY A 269 -32.58 4.60 -2.99
N ASP A 270 -31.90 5.65 -3.47
CA ASP A 270 -30.48 5.52 -3.82
C ASP A 270 -29.65 5.22 -2.58
N THR A 271 -28.76 4.23 -2.67
CA THR A 271 -27.74 4.00 -1.66
C THR A 271 -26.44 4.71 -2.03
N ILE A 272 -25.83 5.36 -1.05
CA ILE A 272 -24.61 6.15 -1.23
C ILE A 272 -23.53 5.70 -0.25
N ALA A 273 -22.28 5.76 -0.72
CA ALA A 273 -21.11 5.80 0.14
C ALA A 273 -20.78 7.25 0.49
N ILE A 274 -20.26 7.47 1.69
CA ILE A 274 -19.99 8.79 2.25
C ILE A 274 -18.60 8.75 2.85
N LYS A 275 -17.74 9.67 2.42
CA LYS A 275 -16.37 9.77 2.94
C LYS A 275 -16.00 11.21 3.26
N SER A 276 -15.08 11.34 4.19
CA SER A 276 -14.34 12.55 4.52
C SER A 276 -12.85 12.24 4.47
N LYS A 277 -12.03 13.15 3.95
CA LYS A 277 -10.57 12.98 4.07
C LYS A 277 -10.17 13.01 5.55
N LEU A 278 -9.10 12.28 5.86
CA LEU A 278 -8.51 12.24 7.19
C LEU A 278 -7.01 11.95 7.07
N ALA A 279 -6.27 12.36 8.09
CA ALA A 279 -4.88 11.98 8.27
C ALA A 279 -4.76 10.47 8.60
N GLY A 280 -3.62 10.05 9.13
CA GLY A 280 -3.43 8.67 9.57
C GLY A 280 -2.88 7.76 8.48
N GLU A 281 -1.99 8.30 7.65
CA GLU A 281 -1.28 7.56 6.62
C GLU A 281 -0.48 6.42 7.28
N PRO A 282 -0.64 5.15 6.84
CA PRO A 282 0.12 4.04 7.42
C PRO A 282 1.61 4.15 7.07
N PHE A 283 1.91 4.70 5.89
CA PHE A 283 3.25 5.04 5.43
C PHE A 283 3.25 6.48 4.89
N PHE A 284 4.17 7.29 5.41
CA PHE A 284 4.44 8.63 4.90
C PHE A 284 5.96 8.81 4.78
N PHE A 285 6.46 8.89 3.55
CA PHE A 285 7.86 9.17 3.27
C PHE A 285 7.99 10.49 2.51
N ASN A 286 8.91 11.34 2.93
CA ASN A 286 9.22 12.61 2.29
C ASN A 286 10.73 12.75 2.10
N GLN A 287 11.20 12.73 0.85
CA GLN A 287 12.61 12.58 0.50
C GLN A 287 13.16 11.23 0.98
N GLY A 288 13.93 10.54 0.14
CA GLY A 288 14.44 9.22 0.46
C GLY A 288 14.69 8.37 -0.77
N ASP A 289 14.95 7.08 -0.55
CA ASP A 289 15.22 6.12 -1.61
C ASP A 289 14.99 4.69 -1.11
N SER A 290 14.69 3.75 -2.01
CA SER A 290 14.69 2.31 -1.70
C SER A 290 13.71 1.95 -0.58
N ILE A 291 12.42 2.18 -0.83
CA ILE A 291 11.35 1.83 0.12
C ILE A 291 10.53 0.67 -0.44
N THR A 292 10.50 -0.44 0.29
CA THR A 292 9.79 -1.66 -0.11
C THR A 292 8.63 -1.96 0.84
N VAL A 293 7.45 -2.19 0.26
CA VAL A 293 6.23 -2.62 0.95
C VAL A 293 5.80 -3.94 0.32
N GLU A 294 6.04 -5.05 1.00
CA GLU A 294 5.85 -6.41 0.47
C GLU A 294 4.91 -7.22 1.37
N ASN A 295 3.90 -7.90 0.83
CA ASN A 295 2.97 -8.73 1.62
C ASN A 295 2.34 -7.93 2.77
N ILE A 296 1.76 -6.78 2.44
CA ILE A 296 1.09 -5.90 3.41
C ILE A 296 -0.39 -5.83 3.08
N ARG A 297 -1.20 -6.10 4.11
CA ARG A 297 -2.65 -5.89 4.07
C ARG A 297 -2.99 -4.57 4.76
N VAL A 298 -3.91 -3.81 4.20
CA VAL A 298 -4.38 -2.54 4.77
C VAL A 298 -5.91 -2.50 4.80
N THR A 299 -6.46 -2.17 5.97
CA THR A 299 -7.88 -1.89 6.18
C THR A 299 -8.03 -0.64 7.05
N ARG A 300 -9.12 0.14 6.90
CA ARG A 300 -9.43 1.30 7.78
C ARG A 300 -8.38 2.42 7.85
N ALA A 301 -7.36 2.40 7.01
CA ALA A 301 -6.34 3.44 6.97
C ALA A 301 -6.68 4.53 5.94
N SER A 302 -5.94 5.64 5.95
CA SER A 302 -5.91 6.58 4.83
C SER A 302 -4.89 6.14 3.77
N ARG A 303 -4.53 7.03 2.83
CA ARG A 303 -3.62 6.73 1.71
C ARG A 303 -2.18 6.52 2.19
N MET A 304 -1.35 5.91 1.35
CA MET A 304 0.11 5.87 1.56
C MET A 304 0.75 7.03 0.79
N LEU A 305 1.65 7.78 1.41
CA LEU A 305 2.27 8.98 0.82
C LEU A 305 3.77 8.82 0.63
N PHE A 306 4.24 9.08 -0.59
CA PHE A 306 5.66 9.12 -0.95
C PHE A 306 5.90 10.41 -1.72
N ARG A 307 6.58 11.37 -1.10
CA ARG A 307 6.61 12.77 -1.55
C ARG A 307 8.02 13.33 -1.61
N GLY A 308 8.20 14.43 -2.33
CA GLY A 308 9.43 15.22 -2.31
C GLY A 308 10.67 14.46 -2.81
N GLY A 309 10.53 13.66 -3.87
CA GLY A 309 11.65 12.94 -4.49
C GLY A 309 12.07 11.70 -3.70
N VAL A 310 11.14 10.78 -3.43
CA VAL A 310 11.48 9.43 -2.96
C VAL A 310 11.57 8.52 -4.19
N ASP A 311 12.77 8.01 -4.47
CA ASP A 311 13.05 7.13 -5.60
C ASP A 311 13.04 5.64 -5.18
N ASN A 312 13.01 4.74 -6.16
CA ASN A 312 13.14 3.28 -5.95
C ASN A 312 12.09 2.73 -4.96
N ILE A 313 10.81 2.87 -5.29
CA ILE A 313 9.70 2.42 -4.44
C ILE A 313 9.11 1.13 -5.00
N THR A 314 8.96 0.12 -4.16
CA THR A 314 8.33 -1.16 -4.55
C THR A 314 7.12 -1.46 -3.68
N PHE A 315 5.99 -1.73 -4.32
CA PHE A 315 4.82 -2.38 -3.72
C PHE A 315 4.68 -3.76 -4.34
N ARG A 316 4.70 -4.81 -3.51
CA ARG A 316 4.54 -6.19 -3.96
C ARG A 316 3.53 -6.93 -3.11
N ASN A 317 2.52 -7.53 -3.74
CA ASN A 317 1.48 -8.28 -3.04
C ASN A 317 0.85 -7.47 -1.89
N VAL A 318 0.43 -6.24 -2.22
CA VAL A 318 -0.21 -5.31 -1.28
C VAL A 318 -1.71 -5.31 -1.50
N SER A 319 -2.49 -5.45 -0.43
CA SER A 319 -3.95 -5.40 -0.51
C SER A 319 -4.54 -4.25 0.30
N ILE A 320 -5.45 -3.50 -0.32
CA ILE A 320 -6.26 -2.44 0.31
C ILE A 320 -7.72 -2.90 0.25
N GLU A 321 -8.20 -3.39 1.39
CA GLU A 321 -9.43 -4.15 1.46
C GLU A 321 -10.46 -3.48 2.36
N ARG A 322 -11.73 -3.81 2.10
CA ARG A 322 -12.82 -3.54 3.03
C ARG A 322 -12.62 -4.41 4.26
N GLN A 323 -12.99 -3.90 5.43
CA GLN A 323 -13.05 -4.76 6.61
C GLN A 323 -14.20 -5.79 6.52
N ALA A 324 -14.26 -6.62 7.55
CA ALA A 324 -15.39 -7.47 7.85
C ALA A 324 -16.73 -6.71 7.82
N SER A 325 -17.80 -7.45 7.55
CA SER A 325 -19.15 -6.88 7.42
C SER A 325 -19.59 -6.09 8.66
N VAL A 326 -20.14 -4.90 8.43
CA VAL A 326 -20.71 -4.01 9.44
C VAL A 326 -22.24 -4.10 9.33
N GLY A 327 -22.91 -4.42 10.44
CA GLY A 327 -24.37 -4.60 10.44
C GLY A 327 -24.88 -5.68 9.47
N GLY A 328 -24.04 -6.69 9.16
CA GLY A 328 -24.35 -7.76 8.21
C GLY A 328 -24.18 -7.38 6.73
N ARG A 329 -23.50 -6.25 6.44
CA ARG A 329 -23.23 -5.79 5.08
C ARG A 329 -21.74 -5.55 4.88
N ILE A 330 -21.23 -5.90 3.69
CA ILE A 330 -19.87 -5.54 3.29
C ILE A 330 -19.83 -4.02 3.08
N PRO A 331 -18.88 -3.29 3.68
CA PRO A 331 -18.70 -1.85 3.46
C PRO A 331 -18.53 -1.49 1.98
N PHE A 332 -19.08 -0.36 1.53
CA PHE A 332 -18.85 0.14 0.19
C PHE A 332 -17.36 0.48 -0.01
N LEU A 333 -16.76 1.15 0.97
CA LEU A 333 -15.39 1.62 0.92
C LEU A 333 -14.43 0.87 1.83
N SER A 334 -13.19 0.73 1.39
CA SER A 334 -12.05 0.20 2.16
C SER A 334 -11.32 1.28 2.96
N THR A 335 -11.26 2.49 2.41
CA THR A 335 -10.55 3.64 2.95
C THR A 335 -11.34 4.92 2.63
N ALA A 336 -11.17 5.97 3.42
CA ALA A 336 -11.74 7.29 3.07
C ALA A 336 -10.89 8.05 2.04
N GLU A 337 -9.67 7.55 1.78
CA GLU A 337 -8.71 8.12 0.83
C GLU A 337 -8.26 7.09 -0.22
N GLY A 338 -7.09 7.27 -0.82
CA GLY A 338 -6.57 6.42 -1.90
C GLY A 338 -5.74 5.24 -1.42
N GLY A 339 -4.97 4.68 -2.34
CA GLY A 339 -3.85 3.77 -2.07
C GLY A 339 -2.51 4.52 -2.09
N PRO A 340 -1.45 3.95 -2.69
CA PRO A 340 -0.19 4.66 -2.85
C PRO A 340 -0.30 5.89 -3.73
N GLN A 341 0.27 6.97 -3.22
CA GLN A 341 0.51 8.19 -3.97
C GLN A 341 2.01 8.49 -4.01
N MET A 342 2.55 8.54 -5.23
CA MET A 342 3.93 8.88 -5.53
C MET A 342 3.96 10.30 -6.10
N GLY A 343 4.61 11.21 -5.39
CA GLY A 343 4.73 12.62 -5.72
C GLY A 343 3.47 13.45 -5.41
N GLN A 344 3.59 14.72 -5.76
CA GLN A 344 2.53 15.72 -5.86
C GLN A 344 2.90 16.71 -6.97
N PRO A 345 1.93 17.50 -7.47
CA PRO A 345 2.22 18.60 -8.38
C PRO A 345 3.37 19.47 -7.83
N ASP A 346 4.28 19.86 -8.72
CA ASP A 346 5.42 20.75 -8.46
C ASP A 346 6.51 20.19 -7.51
N GLU A 347 6.53 18.90 -7.18
CA GLU A 347 7.59 18.29 -6.33
C GLU A 347 8.85 17.81 -7.09
N GLY A 348 8.83 17.84 -8.43
CA GLY A 348 9.87 17.27 -9.28
C GLY A 348 9.78 15.74 -9.37
N PRO A 349 10.58 15.11 -10.26
CA PRO A 349 10.30 13.75 -10.66
C PRO A 349 10.70 12.72 -9.61
N LEU A 350 9.88 11.67 -9.49
CA LEU A 350 10.25 10.43 -8.81
C LEU A 350 10.63 9.39 -9.87
N THR A 351 11.54 8.48 -9.52
CA THR A 351 12.09 7.49 -10.44
C THR A 351 11.97 6.07 -9.91
N ASN A 352 11.79 5.12 -10.82
CA ASN A 352 11.79 3.68 -10.57
C ASN A 352 10.74 3.23 -9.54
N ILE A 353 9.48 3.20 -9.96
CA ILE A 353 8.35 2.81 -9.12
C ILE A 353 7.76 1.49 -9.62
N VAL A 354 7.72 0.48 -8.77
CA VAL A 354 7.20 -0.85 -9.08
C VAL A 354 5.95 -1.13 -8.25
N VAL A 355 4.87 -1.55 -8.92
CA VAL A 355 3.61 -1.98 -8.33
C VAL A 355 3.26 -3.36 -8.92
N GLU A 356 3.45 -4.40 -8.13
CA GLU A 356 3.29 -5.79 -8.55
C GLU A 356 2.26 -6.48 -7.63
N ASP A 357 1.32 -7.23 -8.23
CA ASP A 357 0.31 -7.99 -7.49
C ASP A 357 -0.49 -7.15 -6.48
N MET A 358 -0.74 -5.88 -6.80
CA MET A 358 -1.47 -4.98 -5.90
C MET A 358 -2.98 -5.11 -6.11
N GLN A 359 -3.74 -5.18 -5.03
CA GLN A 359 -5.20 -5.20 -5.05
C GLN A 359 -5.78 -4.04 -4.25
N ALA A 360 -6.69 -3.27 -4.83
CA ALA A 360 -7.40 -2.22 -4.10
C ALA A 360 -8.86 -2.12 -4.55
N PHE A 361 -9.76 -2.20 -3.57
CA PHE A 361 -11.20 -2.26 -3.81
C PHE A 361 -11.93 -1.16 -3.05
N GLY A 362 -12.70 -0.34 -3.74
CA GLY A 362 -13.53 0.69 -3.11
C GLY A 362 -12.74 1.71 -2.30
N THR A 363 -11.63 2.22 -2.84
CA THR A 363 -10.89 3.31 -2.19
C THR A 363 -11.66 4.62 -2.28
N GLY A 364 -11.58 5.45 -1.25
CA GLY A 364 -12.18 6.80 -1.19
C GLY A 364 -11.48 7.85 -2.10
N ASP A 365 -10.32 7.53 -2.65
CA ASP A 365 -9.62 8.30 -3.69
C ASP A 365 -8.93 7.33 -4.67
N ASP A 366 -7.95 7.78 -5.45
CA ASP A 366 -7.22 6.92 -6.38
C ASP A 366 -6.49 5.78 -5.65
N PRO A 367 -6.70 4.51 -6.04
CA PRO A 367 -5.97 3.40 -5.45
C PRO A 367 -4.50 3.41 -5.87
N LEU A 368 -4.16 4.09 -6.97
CA LEU A 368 -2.80 4.38 -7.38
C LEU A 368 -2.74 5.78 -8.00
N ALA A 369 -1.85 6.63 -7.50
CA ALA A 369 -1.59 7.95 -8.04
C ALA A 369 -0.09 8.21 -8.23
N ALA A 370 0.30 8.64 -9.42
CA ALA A 370 1.66 8.96 -9.79
C ALA A 370 1.71 10.38 -10.36
N PHE A 371 2.47 11.25 -9.71
CA PHE A 371 2.72 12.64 -10.11
C PHE A 371 4.20 12.77 -10.49
N ASP A 372 4.48 13.19 -11.73
CA ASP A 372 5.82 13.33 -12.31
C ASP A 372 6.72 12.09 -12.08
N VAL A 373 6.19 10.90 -12.40
CA VAL A 373 6.95 9.65 -12.24
C VAL A 373 7.63 9.24 -13.55
N THR A 374 8.91 8.90 -13.44
CA THR A 374 9.72 8.29 -14.51
C THR A 374 10.01 6.82 -14.20
N GLY A 375 9.62 5.90 -15.10
CA GLY A 375 9.80 4.47 -14.86
C GLY A 375 8.79 3.88 -13.86
N LEU A 376 7.50 4.10 -14.12
CA LEU A 376 6.41 3.42 -13.40
C LEU A 376 6.09 2.08 -14.07
N PHE A 377 6.17 1.00 -13.30
CA PHE A 377 5.83 -0.36 -13.70
C PHE A 377 4.66 -0.85 -12.85
N VAL A 378 3.55 -1.24 -13.48
CA VAL A 378 2.37 -1.79 -12.82
C VAL A 378 2.02 -3.12 -13.48
N THR A 379 2.09 -4.21 -12.73
CA THR A 379 1.88 -5.56 -13.24
C THR A 379 0.94 -6.35 -12.35
N SER A 380 0.17 -7.27 -12.95
CA SER A 380 -0.66 -8.27 -12.24
C SER A 380 -1.60 -7.68 -11.17
N SER A 381 -2.03 -6.42 -11.34
CA SER A 381 -2.73 -5.66 -10.30
C SER A 381 -4.22 -5.54 -10.59
N THR A 382 -5.02 -5.32 -9.55
CA THR A 382 -6.48 -5.13 -9.66
C THR A 382 -6.92 -3.90 -8.89
N PHE A 383 -7.53 -2.95 -9.60
CA PHE A 383 -8.10 -1.74 -9.03
C PHE A 383 -9.57 -1.63 -9.41
N SER A 384 -10.45 -1.54 -8.43
CA SER A 384 -11.87 -1.40 -8.74
C SER A 384 -12.66 -0.54 -7.77
N ASP A 385 -13.75 0.03 -8.29
CA ASP A 385 -14.77 0.74 -7.53
C ASP A 385 -14.27 1.96 -6.74
N SER A 386 -13.14 2.56 -7.12
CA SER A 386 -12.64 3.75 -6.44
C SER A 386 -13.57 4.96 -6.62
N PHE A 387 -13.55 5.86 -5.65
CA PHE A 387 -14.32 7.11 -5.69
C PHE A 387 -13.84 8.05 -6.78
N ALA A 388 -12.54 8.12 -7.01
CA ALA A 388 -11.93 8.99 -7.98
C ALA A 388 -11.56 8.22 -9.27
N ARG A 389 -10.28 8.08 -9.57
CA ARG A 389 -9.75 7.30 -10.69
C ARG A 389 -9.27 5.94 -10.20
N GLY A 390 -9.11 4.98 -11.11
CA GLY A 390 -8.46 3.70 -10.85
C GLY A 390 -6.94 3.82 -10.90
N ILE A 391 -6.42 4.65 -11.81
CA ILE A 391 -5.01 5.04 -11.84
C ILE A 391 -4.97 6.52 -12.23
N LEU A 392 -4.28 7.35 -11.44
CA LEU A 392 -3.89 8.70 -11.82
C LEU A 392 -2.44 8.71 -12.27
N LEU A 393 -2.22 9.29 -13.45
CA LEU A 393 -0.94 9.67 -14.01
C LEU A 393 -1.00 11.17 -14.27
N ASP A 394 -0.24 11.96 -13.52
CA ASP A 394 -0.16 13.40 -13.69
C ASP A 394 1.27 13.79 -13.98
N ASP A 395 1.49 14.58 -15.03
CA ASP A 395 2.81 15.01 -15.52
C ASP A 395 3.89 13.89 -15.65
N THR A 396 3.49 12.62 -15.80
CA THR A 396 4.45 11.51 -15.89
C THR A 396 5.25 11.63 -17.19
N SER A 397 6.52 12.03 -17.08
CA SER A 397 7.37 12.40 -18.22
C SER A 397 7.76 11.23 -19.15
N THR A 398 7.58 9.99 -18.68
CA THR A 398 7.74 8.77 -19.49
C THR A 398 6.46 7.96 -19.54
N THR A 399 6.26 7.20 -20.62
CA THR A 399 5.10 6.30 -20.73
C THR A 399 5.21 5.21 -19.66
N PRO A 400 4.24 5.09 -18.73
CA PRO A 400 4.24 4.02 -17.75
C PRO A 400 4.06 2.65 -18.42
N CYS A 401 4.65 1.62 -17.84
CA CYS A 401 4.45 0.23 -18.25
C CYS A 401 3.35 -0.38 -17.37
N ILE A 402 2.17 -0.62 -17.94
CA ILE A 402 1.04 -1.22 -17.23
C ILE A 402 0.63 -2.50 -17.99
N THR A 403 0.84 -3.67 -17.39
CA THR A 403 0.49 -4.97 -17.98
C THR A 403 -0.29 -5.83 -17.00
N ASP A 404 -1.06 -6.78 -17.52
CA ASP A 404 -1.79 -7.79 -16.74
C ASP A 404 -2.61 -7.19 -15.58
N THR A 405 -3.06 -5.95 -15.77
CA THR A 405 -3.72 -5.14 -14.76
C THR A 405 -5.19 -4.95 -15.14
N LEU A 406 -6.06 -5.23 -14.18
CA LEU A 406 -7.50 -5.05 -14.28
C LEU A 406 -7.90 -3.73 -13.61
N VAL A 407 -8.44 -2.79 -14.39
CA VAL A 407 -9.09 -1.60 -13.84
C VAL A 407 -10.58 -1.67 -14.17
N GLU A 408 -11.42 -1.74 -13.13
CA GLU A 408 -12.86 -1.95 -13.28
C GLU A 408 -13.68 -0.90 -12.53
N ARG A 409 -14.72 -0.36 -13.19
CA ARG A 409 -15.62 0.65 -12.60
C ARG A 409 -14.83 1.80 -11.97
N ALA A 410 -13.73 2.20 -12.61
CA ALA A 410 -12.91 3.34 -12.24
C ALA A 410 -12.15 3.83 -13.50
N PRO A 411 -12.10 5.14 -13.79
CA PRO A 411 -11.40 5.65 -14.97
C PRO A 411 -9.88 5.71 -14.75
N ILE A 412 -9.06 5.60 -15.79
CA ILE A 412 -7.63 5.96 -15.75
C ILE A 412 -7.50 7.41 -16.22
N ALA A 413 -6.74 8.24 -15.51
CA ALA A 413 -6.51 9.64 -15.89
C ALA A 413 -5.01 9.94 -16.16
N PRO A 414 -4.69 10.73 -17.21
CA PRO A 414 -5.61 11.15 -18.26
C PRO A 414 -6.12 9.93 -19.05
N GLU A 415 -7.27 10.07 -19.70
CA GLU A 415 -7.80 9.03 -20.58
C GLU A 415 -6.93 8.96 -21.84
N ASN A 416 -5.80 8.24 -21.78
CA ASN A 416 -4.91 8.09 -22.91
C ASN A 416 -4.85 6.62 -23.37
N PRO A 417 -5.42 6.26 -24.53
CA PRO A 417 -5.43 4.88 -25.03
C PRO A 417 -4.04 4.36 -25.45
N SER A 418 -2.97 5.17 -25.35
CA SER A 418 -1.60 4.78 -25.72
C SER A 418 -0.76 4.16 -24.59
N TYR A 419 -1.29 4.02 -23.38
CA TYR A 419 -0.58 3.35 -22.26
C TYR A 419 -0.27 1.86 -22.46
N ALA A 420 -0.69 1.28 -23.59
CA ALA A 420 -0.54 -0.15 -23.87
C ALA A 420 0.59 -0.51 -24.88
N TRP A 421 1.42 0.42 -25.34
CA TRP A 421 2.35 0.12 -26.46
C TRP A 421 3.77 0.59 -26.20
N GLY A 422 4.47 -0.09 -25.28
CA GLY A 422 5.89 0.17 -25.12
C GLY A 422 6.54 -0.28 -23.82
N CYS A 423 5.99 -1.27 -23.11
CA CYS A 423 6.81 -2.02 -22.14
C CYS A 423 7.97 -2.66 -22.90
N GLN A 424 9.08 -1.94 -23.03
CA GLN A 424 10.37 -2.59 -22.88
C GLN A 424 10.45 -2.86 -21.38
N SER A 425 9.75 -3.90 -20.91
CA SER A 425 10.22 -4.62 -19.73
C SER A 425 11.68 -4.89 -20.02
N ASP A 426 12.58 -4.51 -19.11
CA ASP A 426 13.92 -5.04 -19.24
C ASP A 426 13.76 -6.56 -19.29
N SER A 427 14.19 -7.14 -20.41
CA SER A 427 14.19 -8.58 -20.65
C SER A 427 15.61 -9.09 -20.74
N THR A 428 16.57 -8.28 -20.30
CA THR A 428 18.00 -8.56 -20.38
C THR A 428 18.41 -9.12 -19.05
N PRO A 429 18.57 -10.44 -18.91
CA PRO A 429 19.00 -10.97 -17.64
C PRO A 429 20.42 -10.52 -17.33
N PRO A 430 20.77 -10.45 -16.03
CA PRO A 430 22.15 -10.33 -15.63
C PRO A 430 23.00 -11.44 -16.26
N SER A 431 24.30 -11.20 -16.36
CA SER A 431 25.23 -12.25 -16.79
C SER A 431 25.26 -13.37 -15.75
N ALA A 432 25.45 -14.60 -16.19
CA ALA A 432 25.65 -15.71 -15.28
C ALA A 432 26.92 -15.50 -14.45
N VAL A 433 26.86 -15.88 -13.18
CA VAL A 433 28.04 -15.85 -12.32
C VAL A 433 29.13 -16.75 -12.89
N THR A 434 30.38 -16.37 -12.68
CA THR A 434 31.56 -17.08 -13.19
C THR A 434 32.40 -17.60 -12.04
N PHE A 435 33.30 -18.55 -12.32
CA PHE A 435 34.20 -19.12 -11.31
C PHE A 435 33.50 -19.63 -10.05
N LEU A 436 32.28 -20.18 -10.20
CA LEU A 436 31.56 -20.82 -9.11
C LEU A 436 32.37 -22.02 -8.59
N THR A 437 32.71 -21.99 -7.30
CA THR A 437 33.38 -23.07 -6.59
C THR A 437 32.59 -23.47 -5.36
N ALA A 438 32.74 -24.73 -4.96
CA ALA A 438 32.23 -25.28 -3.71
C ALA A 438 33.39 -25.93 -2.96
N SER A 439 33.44 -25.76 -1.65
CA SER A 439 34.43 -26.40 -0.78
C SER A 439 33.81 -26.88 0.53
N ALA A 440 34.29 -28.02 1.03
CA ALA A 440 33.85 -28.55 2.30
C ALA A 440 34.37 -27.68 3.45
N ALA A 441 33.49 -27.30 4.36
CA ALA A 441 33.79 -26.47 5.52
C ALA A 441 33.37 -27.17 6.81
N THR A 442 33.87 -26.68 7.97
CA THR A 442 33.46 -27.24 9.27
C THR A 442 31.97 -27.02 9.55
N ALA A 443 31.38 -25.99 8.93
CA ALA A 443 29.99 -25.61 9.10
C ALA A 443 29.07 -26.08 7.94
N GLY A 444 29.56 -26.81 6.93
CA GLY A 444 28.76 -27.22 5.77
C GLY A 444 29.52 -27.11 4.45
N VAL A 445 28.93 -26.46 3.45
CA VAL A 445 29.57 -26.17 2.14
C VAL A 445 29.71 -24.67 1.92
N ASP A 446 30.92 -24.21 1.67
CA ASP A 446 31.19 -22.83 1.25
C ASP A 446 31.15 -22.73 -0.28
N LEU A 447 30.29 -21.86 -0.79
CA LEU A 447 30.17 -21.47 -2.18
C LEU A 447 30.82 -20.10 -2.40
N SER A 448 31.58 -19.93 -3.47
CA SER A 448 32.04 -18.62 -3.92
C SER A 448 31.99 -18.51 -5.43
N TRP A 449 31.70 -17.33 -5.95
CA TRP A 449 31.69 -17.01 -7.37
C TRP A 449 32.25 -15.62 -7.62
N THR A 450 32.37 -15.26 -8.89
CA THR A 450 32.75 -13.94 -9.37
C THR A 450 31.64 -13.41 -10.26
N ASP A 451 31.27 -12.17 -10.06
CA ASP A 451 30.30 -11.49 -10.92
C ASP A 451 30.64 -10.01 -11.09
N THR A 452 30.10 -9.41 -12.13
CA THR A 452 30.13 -7.96 -12.37
C THR A 452 28.68 -7.50 -12.60
N PRO A 453 27.91 -7.31 -11.52
CA PRO A 453 26.48 -7.05 -11.61
C PRO A 453 26.19 -5.73 -12.35
N PRO A 454 25.14 -5.69 -13.19
CA PRO A 454 24.67 -4.46 -13.81
C PRO A 454 24.06 -3.49 -12.78
N MET A 455 23.74 -2.27 -13.21
CA MET A 455 23.17 -1.23 -12.34
C MET A 455 21.79 -1.60 -11.77
N ASP A 456 21.06 -2.47 -12.46
CA ASP A 456 19.74 -2.98 -12.12
C ASP A 456 19.78 -4.33 -11.38
N PHE A 457 20.94 -4.83 -10.95
CA PHE A 457 21.08 -6.05 -10.15
C PHE A 457 20.30 -6.00 -8.82
N ASP A 458 19.62 -7.09 -8.47
CA ASP A 458 18.82 -7.22 -7.25
C ASP A 458 19.30 -8.36 -6.34
N GLY A 459 19.82 -9.47 -6.87
CA GLY A 459 20.43 -10.52 -6.04
C GLY A 459 20.74 -11.83 -6.75
N TYR A 460 21.14 -12.84 -5.98
CA TYR A 460 21.29 -14.23 -6.45
C TYR A 460 20.25 -15.16 -5.83
N VAL A 461 19.80 -16.15 -6.61
CA VAL A 461 19.08 -17.33 -6.13
C VAL A 461 20.02 -18.53 -6.15
N ILE A 462 20.02 -19.27 -5.05
CA ILE A 462 20.84 -20.47 -4.87
C ILE A 462 19.92 -21.66 -4.69
N THR A 463 20.06 -22.63 -5.58
CA THR A 463 19.29 -23.87 -5.59
C THR A 463 20.21 -25.04 -5.29
N ARG A 464 19.74 -25.98 -4.45
CA ARG A 464 20.45 -27.21 -4.12
C ARG A 464 19.68 -28.42 -4.63
N THR A 465 20.41 -29.36 -5.19
CA THR A 465 19.90 -30.68 -5.57
C THR A 465 20.71 -31.75 -4.88
N GLU A 466 20.03 -32.59 -4.09
CA GLU A 466 20.61 -33.83 -3.57
C GLU A 466 20.65 -34.90 -4.66
N ALA A 467 21.65 -35.79 -4.61
CA ALA A 467 21.79 -36.86 -5.60
C ALA A 467 20.50 -37.71 -5.71
N GLY A 468 19.83 -37.64 -6.87
CA GLY A 468 18.58 -38.34 -7.15
C GLY A 468 17.31 -37.65 -6.62
N GLY A 469 17.44 -36.47 -6.01
CA GLY A 469 16.34 -35.61 -5.58
C GLY A 469 15.92 -34.59 -6.65
N SER A 470 14.99 -33.72 -6.27
CA SER A 470 14.60 -32.54 -7.05
C SER A 470 15.32 -31.30 -6.51
N PRO A 471 15.64 -30.32 -7.39
CA PRO A 471 16.18 -29.03 -6.96
C PRO A 471 15.20 -28.31 -6.02
N TYR A 472 15.74 -27.64 -5.00
CA TYR A 472 15.00 -26.71 -4.15
C TYR A 472 15.86 -25.49 -3.78
N GLU A 473 15.21 -24.33 -3.69
CA GLU A 473 15.84 -23.07 -3.30
C GLU A 473 16.31 -23.14 -1.84
N ILE A 474 17.56 -22.75 -1.60
CA ILE A 474 18.15 -22.67 -0.25
C ILE A 474 18.46 -21.23 0.15
N ALA A 475 18.55 -20.31 -0.82
CA ALA A 475 18.68 -18.88 -0.57
C ALA A 475 18.18 -18.07 -1.77
N ASN A 476 17.71 -16.86 -1.50
CA ASN A 476 17.20 -15.91 -2.48
C ASN A 476 17.51 -14.49 -2.01
N GLY A 477 17.93 -13.62 -2.92
CA GLY A 477 18.33 -12.25 -2.61
C GLY A 477 19.74 -12.13 -2.04
N VAL A 478 20.62 -13.12 -2.25
CA VAL A 478 22.02 -13.01 -1.79
C VAL A 478 22.68 -11.85 -2.55
N SER A 479 23.26 -10.87 -1.84
CA SER A 479 23.90 -9.70 -2.48
C SER A 479 25.40 -9.91 -2.74
N GLY A 480 26.07 -10.65 -1.84
CA GLY A 480 27.49 -10.95 -1.93
C GLY A 480 27.81 -12.08 -2.92
N THR A 481 29.09 -12.26 -3.25
CA THR A 481 29.55 -13.31 -4.19
C THR A 481 30.00 -14.60 -3.49
N SER A 482 29.39 -14.89 -2.33
CA SER A 482 29.66 -16.09 -1.53
C SER A 482 28.45 -16.47 -0.68
N TYR A 483 28.31 -17.77 -0.39
CA TYR A 483 27.24 -18.29 0.46
C TYR A 483 27.69 -19.57 1.16
N THR A 484 27.34 -19.74 2.44
CA THR A 484 27.61 -20.97 3.19
C THR A 484 26.33 -21.75 3.44
N ASP A 485 26.22 -22.92 2.83
CA ASP A 485 25.13 -23.86 3.13
C ASP A 485 25.44 -24.65 4.39
N ILE A 486 24.89 -24.17 5.52
CA ILE A 486 25.08 -24.79 6.83
C ILE A 486 24.28 -26.08 7.05
N SER A 487 23.37 -26.42 6.13
CA SER A 487 22.51 -27.60 6.23
C SER A 487 23.06 -28.80 5.46
N ALA A 488 24.18 -28.64 4.75
CA ALA A 488 24.80 -29.70 3.98
C ALA A 488 25.48 -30.74 4.88
N GLU A 489 25.15 -32.02 4.68
CA GLU A 489 25.70 -33.14 5.46
C GLU A 489 26.97 -33.73 4.82
N ALA A 490 27.95 -34.12 5.66
CA ALA A 490 29.17 -34.75 5.21
C ALA A 490 28.91 -36.09 4.51
N GLY A 491 29.57 -36.32 3.37
CA GLY A 491 29.41 -37.53 2.58
C GLY A 491 28.15 -37.59 1.70
N VAL A 492 27.28 -36.57 1.73
CA VAL A 492 26.14 -36.45 0.81
C VAL A 492 26.55 -35.64 -0.42
N GLN A 493 26.20 -36.10 -1.62
CA GLN A 493 26.50 -35.38 -2.85
C GLN A 493 25.41 -34.33 -3.14
N TYR A 494 25.86 -33.09 -3.35
CA TYR A 494 25.02 -31.96 -3.70
C TYR A 494 25.47 -31.31 -5.00
N THR A 495 24.50 -30.90 -5.81
CA THR A 495 24.69 -29.98 -6.93
C THR A 495 24.07 -28.64 -6.56
N TYR A 496 24.86 -27.57 -6.62
CA TYR A 496 24.40 -26.20 -6.41
C TYR A 496 24.28 -25.49 -7.75
N GLU A 497 23.22 -24.70 -7.90
CA GLU A 497 22.95 -23.84 -9.05
C GLU A 497 22.75 -22.41 -8.56
N ILE A 498 23.40 -21.44 -9.22
CA ILE A 498 23.29 -20.02 -8.90
C ILE A 498 22.83 -19.24 -10.12
N GLU A 499 21.78 -18.44 -9.94
CA GLU A 499 21.25 -17.51 -10.92
C GLU A 499 21.31 -16.09 -10.34
N ALA A 500 21.84 -15.13 -11.08
CA ALA A 500 21.70 -13.71 -10.79
C ALA A 500 20.34 -13.21 -11.28
N PHE A 501 19.72 -12.27 -10.58
CA PHE A 501 18.51 -11.60 -11.04
C PHE A 501 18.57 -10.10 -10.81
N ASP A 502 17.87 -9.37 -11.69
CA ASP A 502 17.74 -7.92 -11.64
C ASP A 502 16.42 -7.49 -10.97
N THR A 503 16.27 -6.19 -10.81
CA THR A 503 15.08 -5.51 -10.26
C THR A 503 13.83 -5.72 -11.12
N SER A 504 14.00 -6.13 -12.38
CA SER A 504 12.93 -6.56 -13.31
C SER A 504 12.69 -8.09 -13.29
N ARG A 505 13.34 -8.82 -12.37
CA ARG A 505 13.29 -10.28 -12.16
C ARG A 505 13.75 -11.13 -13.35
N ASN A 506 14.53 -10.60 -14.28
CA ASN A 506 15.17 -11.46 -15.27
C ASN A 506 16.25 -12.29 -14.61
N ARG A 507 16.29 -13.60 -14.88
CA ARG A 507 17.28 -14.53 -14.32
C ARG A 507 18.36 -14.86 -15.32
N SER A 508 19.62 -14.77 -14.89
CA SER A 508 20.76 -15.27 -15.65
C SER A 508 20.62 -16.77 -15.94
N SER A 509 21.38 -17.30 -16.88
CA SER A 509 21.56 -18.76 -16.93
C SER A 509 22.23 -19.25 -15.66
N ALA A 510 21.82 -20.40 -15.13
CA ALA A 510 22.41 -20.98 -13.94
C ALA A 510 23.88 -21.38 -14.14
N ALA A 511 24.74 -21.03 -13.20
CA ALA A 511 26.06 -21.63 -13.03
C ALA A 511 25.95 -22.79 -12.04
N SER A 512 26.59 -23.94 -12.31
CA SER A 512 26.48 -25.12 -11.46
C SER A 512 27.81 -25.69 -10.99
N VAL A 513 27.81 -26.24 -9.77
CA VAL A 513 28.95 -26.94 -9.18
C VAL A 513 28.45 -28.14 -8.37
N THR A 514 29.20 -29.25 -8.37
CA THR A 514 28.86 -30.46 -7.61
C THR A 514 29.96 -30.79 -6.62
N ILE A 515 29.58 -31.16 -5.40
CA ILE A 515 30.51 -31.51 -4.30
C ILE A 515 29.96 -32.68 -3.48
N THR A 516 30.85 -33.39 -2.80
CA THR A 516 30.54 -34.33 -1.73
C THR A 516 31.41 -33.91 -0.53
N PRO A 517 30.84 -33.19 0.46
CA PRO A 517 31.61 -32.56 1.54
C PRO A 517 32.31 -33.54 2.47
#